data_AF-A0A327Y8Q9-F1
#
_entry.id   AF-A0A327Y8Q9-F1
#
_cell.length_a   1.000
_cell.length_b   1.000
_cell.length_c   1.000
_cell.angle_alpha   90.00
_cell.angle_beta   90.00
_cell.angle_gamma   90.00
#
_symmetry.space_group_name_H-M   'P 1'
#
loop_
_entity.id
_entity.type
_entity.pdbx_description
1 polymer ?
#
loop_
_entity_poly.entity_id
_entity_poly.type
_entity_poly.pdbx_seq_one_letter_code
_entity_poly.pdbx_strand_id
1 'polypeptide(L)'
;MDALVERKCGPERPCFLTAEQQNELKQVILTSSPSDHRLGCVSSWTTPIIREYVRNTYDVEMSCTGILRMLWRLRSSYTRPTYVLAKADPEKQQAFEREIDLIKKLLNNDTVLLYQDETHVRAYQSLHATWSEVGKQKQMPTYGHHASVTLFDTLNAMTGEVLHQTSSSCKQEDFLSFLQLVANHYKDQLIAMVVDNSKIRILSLRTDGAF
;
A
#
# COMPACT_ATOMS: atom_id res chain seq x y z
N MET A 1 -50.26 -32.03 -0.63
CA MET A 1 -50.90 -30.76 -0.26
C MET A 1 -49.88 -29.96 0.53
N ASP A 2 -48.96 -29.30 -0.18
CA ASP A 2 -47.98 -28.40 0.44
C ASP A 2 -48.62 -27.01 0.52
N ALA A 3 -49.18 -26.71 1.70
CA ALA A 3 -49.61 -25.36 2.03
C ALA A 3 -48.36 -24.51 2.26
N LEU A 4 -47.85 -23.89 1.19
CA LEU A 4 -46.87 -22.81 1.28
C LEU A 4 -47.51 -21.68 2.11
N VAL A 5 -46.97 -21.46 3.30
CA VAL A 5 -47.31 -20.29 4.12
C VAL A 5 -46.83 -19.05 3.38
N GLU A 6 -47.71 -18.42 2.62
CA GLU A 6 -47.49 -17.06 2.13
C GLU A 6 -47.32 -16.14 3.34
N ARG A 7 -46.06 -15.73 3.59
CA ARG A 7 -45.79 -14.65 4.52
C ARG A 7 -46.40 -13.37 3.95
N LYS A 8 -47.52 -12.92 4.53
CA LYS A 8 -48.02 -11.56 4.31
C LYS A 8 -46.96 -10.58 4.80
N CYS A 9 -46.15 -10.08 3.89
CA CYS A 9 -45.26 -8.95 4.17
C CYS A 9 -46.17 -7.75 4.44
N GLY A 10 -46.14 -7.23 5.68
CA GLY A 10 -46.84 -5.98 6.01
C GLY A 10 -46.34 -4.83 5.12
N PRO A 11 -47.09 -3.72 5.01
CA PRO A 11 -46.70 -2.61 4.14
C PRO A 11 -45.28 -2.17 4.48
N GLU A 12 -44.40 -2.16 3.47
CA GLU A 12 -43.00 -1.79 3.64
C GLU A 12 -42.96 -0.41 4.28
N ARG A 13 -42.37 -0.32 5.48
CA ARG A 13 -42.14 0.98 6.13
C ARG A 13 -41.37 1.84 5.14
N PRO A 14 -41.87 3.03 4.76
CA PRO A 14 -41.22 3.84 3.75
C PRO A 14 -39.78 4.11 4.18
N CYS A 15 -38.84 3.94 3.23
CA CYS A 15 -37.44 4.24 3.49
C CYS A 15 -37.32 5.71 3.90
N PHE A 16 -36.49 5.99 4.92
CA PHE A 16 -36.26 7.35 5.41
C PHE A 16 -35.75 8.32 4.33
N LEU A 17 -35.02 7.80 3.33
CA LEU A 17 -34.55 8.53 2.17
C LEU A 17 -35.18 7.96 0.90
N THR A 18 -35.60 8.83 -0.02
CA THR A 18 -36.11 8.45 -1.33
C THR A 18 -35.00 7.82 -2.19
N ALA A 19 -35.38 7.10 -3.25
CA ALA A 19 -34.40 6.49 -4.16
C ALA A 19 -33.49 7.53 -4.82
N GLU A 20 -34.02 8.73 -5.11
CA GLU A 20 -33.26 9.87 -5.66
C GLU A 20 -32.23 10.37 -4.66
N GLN A 21 -32.63 10.62 -3.41
CA GLN A 21 -31.71 11.05 -2.33
C GLN A 21 -30.63 10.01 -2.05
N GLN A 22 -30.97 8.71 -2.12
CA GLN A 22 -29.99 7.64 -1.96
C GLN A 22 -28.95 7.63 -3.09
N ASN A 23 -29.35 7.93 -4.32
CA ASN A 23 -28.44 7.99 -5.46
C ASN A 23 -27.58 9.25 -5.42
N GLU A 24 -28.15 10.39 -5.03
CA GLU A 24 -27.40 11.63 -4.80
C GLU A 24 -26.35 11.45 -3.70
N LEU A 25 -26.74 10.87 -2.56
CA LEU A 25 -25.82 10.55 -1.48
C LEU A 25 -24.70 9.61 -1.95
N LYS A 26 -25.03 8.62 -2.80
CA LYS A 26 -24.04 7.73 -3.40
C LYS A 26 -23.05 8.53 -4.27
N GLN A 27 -23.53 9.47 -5.08
CA GLN A 27 -22.65 10.34 -5.88
C GLN A 27 -21.74 11.17 -4.97
N VAL A 28 -22.29 11.82 -3.95
CA VAL A 28 -21.53 12.65 -3.01
C VAL A 28 -20.44 11.85 -2.30
N ILE A 29 -20.72 10.63 -1.84
CA ILE A 29 -19.74 9.76 -1.19
C ILE A 29 -18.58 9.39 -2.16
N LEU A 30 -18.90 9.21 -3.45
CA LEU A 30 -17.94 8.84 -4.49
C LEU A 30 -17.10 10.04 -4.97
N THR A 31 -17.72 11.19 -5.20
CA THR A 31 -17.09 12.36 -5.84
C THR A 31 -16.42 13.31 -4.85
N SER A 32 -16.94 13.39 -3.62
CA SER A 32 -16.58 14.46 -2.68
C SER A 32 -15.99 13.91 -1.38
N SER A 33 -15.31 14.80 -0.65
CA SER A 33 -14.77 14.54 0.69
C SER A 33 -15.67 15.20 1.75
N PRO A 34 -15.80 14.63 2.97
CA PRO A 34 -16.55 15.28 4.06
C PRO A 34 -16.10 16.72 4.36
N SER A 35 -14.82 17.01 4.15
CA SER A 35 -14.25 18.36 4.26
C SER A 35 -14.93 19.40 3.36
N ASP A 36 -15.34 19.00 2.16
CA ASP A 36 -15.96 19.88 1.17
C ASP A 36 -17.38 20.30 1.60
N HIS A 37 -18.00 19.48 2.46
CA HIS A 37 -19.32 19.70 3.03
C HIS A 37 -19.26 20.27 4.46
N ARG A 38 -18.11 20.80 4.88
CA ARG A 38 -17.87 21.37 6.23
C ARG A 38 -18.08 20.37 7.37
N LEU A 39 -17.99 19.07 7.10
CA LEU A 39 -18.15 17.99 8.08
C LEU A 39 -16.82 17.58 8.70
N GLY A 40 -16.08 18.57 9.20
CA GLY A 40 -14.76 18.38 9.83
C GLY A 40 -13.59 18.27 8.85
N CYS A 41 -12.41 17.94 9.37
CA CYS A 41 -11.14 17.86 8.63
C CYS A 41 -10.81 16.44 8.10
N VAL A 42 -11.78 15.54 8.09
CA VAL A 42 -11.60 14.14 7.75
C VAL A 42 -11.84 13.88 6.27
N SER A 43 -10.99 13.05 5.67
CA SER A 43 -11.02 12.72 4.23
C SER A 43 -11.91 11.52 3.89
N SER A 44 -12.35 10.75 4.90
CA SER A 44 -13.09 9.50 4.71
C SER A 44 -14.53 9.59 5.22
N TRP A 45 -15.47 9.06 4.43
CA TRP A 45 -16.87 8.94 4.81
C TRP A 45 -17.07 7.77 5.77
N THR A 46 -17.30 8.07 7.04
CA THR A 46 -17.71 7.08 8.05
C THR A 46 -19.21 7.17 8.31
N THR A 47 -19.80 6.11 8.89
CA THR A 47 -21.25 6.09 9.19
C THR A 47 -21.71 7.27 10.05
N PRO A 48 -20.96 7.73 11.08
CA PRO A 48 -21.29 8.95 11.81
C PRO A 48 -21.24 10.23 10.96
N ILE A 49 -20.29 10.34 10.03
CA ILE A 49 -20.15 11.52 9.15
C ILE A 49 -21.28 11.55 8.11
N ILE A 50 -21.61 10.39 7.54
CA ILE A 50 -22.76 10.26 6.62
C ILE A 50 -24.06 10.62 7.34
N ARG A 51 -24.19 10.26 8.62
CA ARG A 51 -25.34 10.66 9.45
C ARG A 51 -25.44 12.17 9.58
N GLU A 52 -24.33 12.83 9.88
CA GLU A 52 -24.28 14.27 10.02
C GLU A 52 -24.59 14.98 8.69
N TYR A 53 -24.09 14.45 7.57
CA TYR A 53 -24.44 14.93 6.23
C TYR A 53 -25.93 14.80 5.94
N VAL A 54 -26.51 13.61 6.16
CA VAL A 54 -27.94 13.37 5.89
C VAL A 54 -28.81 14.26 6.76
N ARG A 55 -28.44 14.49 8.02
CA ARG A 55 -29.12 15.44 8.91
C ARG A 55 -29.04 16.86 8.36
N ASN A 56 -27.87 17.32 7.95
CA ASN A 56 -27.67 18.70 7.50
C ASN A 56 -28.30 19.00 6.13
N THR A 57 -28.35 18.01 5.23
CA THR A 57 -28.82 18.19 3.84
C THR A 57 -30.30 17.86 3.68
N TYR A 58 -30.80 16.83 4.35
CA TYR A 58 -32.15 16.31 4.14
C TYR A 58 -33.06 16.47 5.38
N ASP A 59 -32.55 16.98 6.50
CA ASP A 59 -33.27 17.11 7.79
C ASP A 59 -33.86 15.76 8.30
N VAL A 60 -33.18 14.66 7.96
CA VAL A 60 -33.59 13.31 8.35
C VAL A 60 -32.65 12.75 9.42
N GLU A 61 -33.22 12.38 10.57
CA GLU A 61 -32.47 11.68 11.60
C GLU A 61 -32.47 10.16 11.37
N MET A 62 -31.31 9.61 11.04
CA MET A 62 -31.10 8.17 10.94
C MET A 62 -30.12 7.66 12.00
N SER A 63 -30.31 6.42 12.46
CA SER A 63 -29.31 5.73 13.28
C SER A 63 -28.13 5.28 12.42
N CYS A 64 -26.94 5.15 13.03
CA CYS A 64 -25.75 4.63 12.33
C CYS A 64 -26.03 3.24 11.73
N THR A 65 -26.75 2.38 12.43
CA THR A 65 -27.16 1.06 11.93
C THR A 65 -28.12 1.18 10.73
N GLY A 66 -29.01 2.18 10.71
CA GLY A 66 -29.90 2.45 9.59
C GLY A 66 -29.13 2.84 8.32
N ILE A 67 -28.13 3.70 8.47
CA ILE A 67 -27.23 4.11 7.37
C ILE A 67 -26.40 2.92 6.87
N LEU A 68 -25.85 2.10 7.78
CA LEU A 68 -25.11 0.90 7.40
C LEU A 68 -25.97 -0.08 6.58
N ARG A 69 -27.21 -0.34 7.04
CA ARG A 69 -28.16 -1.20 6.32
C ARG A 69 -28.57 -0.61 4.96
N MET A 70 -28.68 0.72 4.87
CA MET A 70 -28.93 1.41 3.61
C MET A 70 -27.76 1.22 2.63
N LEU A 71 -26.51 1.42 3.09
CA LEU A 71 -25.32 1.23 2.26
C LEU A 71 -25.20 -0.22 1.74
N TRP A 72 -25.55 -1.21 2.56
CA TRP A 72 -25.61 -2.62 2.13
C TRP A 72 -26.66 -2.85 1.04
N ARG A 73 -27.85 -2.25 1.15
CA ARG A 73 -28.89 -2.32 0.10
C ARG A 73 -28.44 -1.67 -1.20
N LEU A 74 -27.65 -0.60 -1.13
CA LEU A 74 -27.09 0.11 -2.29
C LEU A 74 -25.90 -0.62 -2.95
N ARG A 75 -25.61 -1.85 -2.51
CA ARG A 75 -24.47 -2.68 -2.98
C ARG A 75 -23.12 -1.98 -2.84
N SER A 76 -22.98 -1.07 -1.88
CA SER A 76 -21.67 -0.55 -1.50
C SER A 76 -20.94 -1.61 -0.67
N SER A 77 -19.64 -1.81 -0.90
CA SER A 77 -18.80 -2.72 -0.10
C SER A 77 -17.74 -1.94 0.68
N TYR A 78 -17.57 -2.27 1.97
CA TYR A 78 -16.53 -1.69 2.80
C TYR A 78 -15.24 -2.40 2.45
N THR A 79 -14.49 -1.82 1.52
CA THR A 79 -13.33 -2.48 0.94
C THR A 79 -12.09 -1.68 1.28
N ARG A 80 -11.02 -2.36 1.71
CA ARG A 80 -9.70 -1.74 1.73
C ARG A 80 -9.25 -1.53 0.28
N PRO A 81 -8.79 -0.33 -0.10
CA PRO A 81 -8.00 -0.21 -1.32
C PRO A 81 -6.79 -1.13 -1.19
N THR A 82 -6.67 -2.09 -2.10
CA THR A 82 -5.52 -2.99 -2.15
C THR A 82 -4.51 -2.41 -3.12
N TYR A 83 -3.25 -2.30 -2.69
CA TYR A 83 -2.14 -2.02 -3.60
C TYR A 83 -1.97 -3.24 -4.52
N VAL A 84 -2.38 -3.12 -5.78
CA VAL A 84 -2.07 -4.13 -6.79
C VAL A 84 -0.78 -3.71 -7.48
N LEU A 85 0.27 -4.53 -7.39
CA LEU A 85 1.52 -4.36 -8.13
C LEU A 85 1.27 -4.69 -9.62
N ALA A 86 0.73 -3.72 -10.37
CA ALA A 86 0.31 -3.89 -11.76
C ALA A 86 1.46 -4.16 -12.77
N LYS A 87 2.72 -4.26 -12.30
CA LYS A 87 3.93 -4.35 -13.14
C LYS A 87 4.70 -5.68 -13.04
N ALA A 88 4.16 -6.71 -12.39
CA ALA A 88 4.83 -8.01 -12.32
C ALA A 88 4.76 -8.74 -13.68
N ASP A 89 5.91 -8.91 -14.33
CA ASP A 89 6.06 -9.64 -15.59
C ASP A 89 6.61 -11.05 -15.30
N PRO A 90 5.81 -12.11 -15.48
CA PRO A 90 6.20 -13.48 -15.12
C PRO A 90 7.38 -14.01 -15.95
N GLU A 91 7.60 -13.50 -17.17
CA GLU A 91 8.75 -13.92 -17.98
C GLU A 91 10.06 -13.40 -17.40
N LYS A 92 10.08 -12.15 -16.92
CA LYS A 92 11.25 -11.56 -16.26
C LYS A 92 11.57 -12.26 -14.95
N GLN A 93 10.55 -12.68 -14.20
CA GLN A 93 10.75 -13.44 -12.97
C GLN A 93 11.43 -14.79 -13.26
N GLN A 94 10.96 -15.54 -14.27
CA GLN A 94 11.59 -16.81 -14.63
C GLN A 94 13.02 -16.65 -15.16
N ALA A 95 13.30 -15.59 -15.92
CA ALA A 95 14.65 -15.28 -16.38
C ALA A 95 15.59 -14.99 -15.19
N PHE A 96 15.11 -14.22 -14.21
CA PHE A 96 15.86 -13.89 -13.00
C PHE A 96 16.14 -15.11 -12.13
N GLU A 97 15.15 -15.99 -11.95
CA GLU A 97 15.33 -17.25 -11.21
C GLU A 97 16.44 -18.11 -11.82
N ARG A 98 16.47 -18.23 -13.16
CA ARG A 98 17.53 -18.96 -13.87
C ARG A 98 18.90 -18.30 -13.70
N GLU A 99 18.97 -16.97 -13.78
CA GLU A 99 20.22 -16.22 -13.62
C GLU A 99 20.80 -16.39 -12.21
N ILE A 100 19.95 -16.27 -11.18
CA ILE A 100 20.33 -16.47 -9.78
C ILE A 100 20.79 -17.91 -9.54
N ASP A 101 20.10 -18.91 -10.09
CA ASP A 101 20.49 -20.31 -9.94
C ASP A 101 21.84 -20.62 -10.59
N LEU A 102 22.14 -20.01 -11.73
CA LEU A 102 23.45 -20.12 -12.36
C LEU A 102 24.53 -19.46 -11.49
N ILE A 103 24.26 -18.27 -10.96
CA ILE A 103 25.22 -17.55 -10.12
C ILE A 103 25.48 -18.34 -8.84
N LYS A 104 24.44 -18.82 -8.14
CA LYS A 104 24.58 -19.67 -6.96
C LYS A 104 25.48 -20.89 -7.20
N LYS A 105 25.46 -21.47 -8.40
CA LYS A 105 26.35 -22.59 -8.80
C LYS A 105 27.79 -22.16 -9.07
N LEU A 106 28.00 -20.90 -9.45
CA LEU A 106 29.32 -20.32 -9.73
C LEU A 106 29.98 -19.70 -8.49
N LEU A 107 29.22 -19.46 -7.42
CA LEU A 107 29.75 -18.93 -6.17
C LEU A 107 30.59 -20.00 -5.45
N ASN A 108 31.80 -19.63 -5.05
CA ASN A 108 32.64 -20.42 -4.16
C ASN A 108 32.21 -20.20 -2.70
N ASN A 109 32.68 -21.06 -1.79
CA ASN A 109 32.38 -20.96 -0.34
C ASN A 109 32.85 -19.62 0.29
N ASP A 110 33.78 -18.91 -0.35
CA ASP A 110 34.33 -17.64 0.14
C ASP A 110 33.58 -16.41 -0.38
N THR A 111 32.48 -16.61 -1.13
CA THR A 111 31.67 -15.53 -1.67
C THR A 111 30.42 -15.29 -0.83
N VAL A 112 30.22 -14.04 -0.43
CA VAL A 112 29.00 -13.59 0.24
C VAL A 112 27.99 -13.13 -0.80
N LEU A 113 26.80 -13.71 -0.75
CA LEU A 113 25.65 -13.25 -1.53
C LEU A 113 24.83 -12.27 -0.70
N LEU A 114 24.77 -11.01 -1.16
CA LEU A 114 23.99 -9.94 -0.56
C LEU A 114 22.83 -9.56 -1.46
N TYR A 115 21.63 -9.46 -0.89
CA TYR A 115 20.48 -8.81 -1.53
C TYR A 115 20.37 -7.40 -0.99
N GLN A 116 20.44 -6.41 -1.87
CA GLN A 116 20.31 -5.01 -1.52
C GLN A 116 18.93 -4.51 -1.90
N ASP A 117 18.30 -3.79 -0.97
CA ASP A 117 17.02 -3.11 -1.21
C ASP A 117 17.10 -1.63 -0.75
N GLU A 118 16.17 -0.83 -1.26
CA GLU A 118 16.01 0.57 -0.91
C GLU A 118 14.58 0.83 -0.45
N THR A 119 14.42 1.04 0.86
CA THR A 119 13.11 1.36 1.43
C THR A 119 12.98 2.86 1.65
N HIS A 120 12.05 3.49 0.94
CA HIS A 120 11.67 4.89 1.20
C HIS A 120 10.58 4.96 2.27
N VAL A 121 10.96 5.33 3.49
CA VAL A 121 10.02 5.59 4.58
C VAL A 121 9.54 7.04 4.46
N ARG A 122 8.25 7.22 4.21
CA ARG A 122 7.65 8.55 4.03
C ARG A 122 6.70 8.86 5.17
N ALA A 123 6.75 10.09 5.69
CA ALA A 123 5.82 10.58 6.71
C ALA A 123 4.46 10.99 6.09
N TYR A 124 3.78 10.08 5.40
CA TYR A 124 2.38 10.26 5.00
C TYR A 124 1.46 9.56 6.00
N GLN A 125 0.21 10.02 6.09
CA GLN A 125 -0.85 9.22 6.70
C GLN A 125 -1.13 8.00 5.82
N SER A 126 -1.12 6.81 6.42
CA SER A 126 -1.54 5.57 5.75
C SER A 126 -3.00 5.71 5.30
N LEU A 127 -3.28 5.51 4.02
CA LEU A 127 -4.65 5.49 3.52
C LEU A 127 -5.37 4.27 4.10
N HIS A 128 -6.48 4.50 4.80
CA HIS A 128 -7.32 3.44 5.36
C HIS A 128 -8.46 3.06 4.42
N ALA A 129 -9.15 1.95 4.74
CA ALA A 129 -10.31 1.48 3.99
C ALA A 129 -11.37 2.57 3.81
N THR A 130 -11.91 2.70 2.60
CA THR A 130 -12.98 3.65 2.28
C THR A 130 -13.96 3.02 1.31
N TRP A 131 -15.21 3.49 1.29
CA TRP A 131 -16.22 2.99 0.37
C TRP A 131 -15.97 3.52 -1.05
N SER A 132 -16.04 2.64 -2.05
CA SER A 132 -15.96 2.99 -3.47
C SER A 132 -17.00 2.21 -4.28
N GLU A 133 -17.24 2.63 -5.53
CA GLU A 133 -18.16 1.93 -6.42
C GLU A 133 -17.56 0.57 -6.81
N VAL A 134 -18.40 -0.47 -6.94
CA VAL A 134 -17.95 -1.80 -7.37
C VAL A 134 -17.29 -1.67 -8.74
N GLY A 135 -15.98 -1.94 -8.80
CA GLY A 135 -15.16 -1.82 -10.02
C GLY A 135 -14.51 -0.46 -10.26
N LYS A 136 -14.66 0.55 -9.39
CA LYS A 136 -13.95 1.84 -9.50
C LYS A 136 -13.20 2.20 -8.22
N GLN A 137 -11.94 2.59 -8.36
CA GLN A 137 -11.05 2.96 -7.25
C GLN A 137 -11.04 4.49 -7.04
N LYS A 138 -11.17 4.94 -5.78
CA LYS A 138 -11.15 6.35 -5.37
C LYS A 138 -9.70 6.90 -5.35
N GLN A 139 -9.50 8.11 -5.87
CA GLN A 139 -8.22 8.84 -5.82
C GLN A 139 -8.29 9.97 -4.77
N MET A 140 -7.19 10.22 -4.03
CA MET A 140 -7.12 11.23 -2.97
C MET A 140 -5.95 12.21 -3.20
N PRO A 141 -6.14 13.54 -3.00
CA PRO A 141 -5.08 14.53 -3.12
C PRO A 141 -4.16 14.55 -1.86
N THR A 142 -2.85 14.76 -2.05
CA THR A 142 -1.85 14.79 -0.97
C THR A 142 -1.25 16.18 -0.78
N TYR A 143 -1.27 16.73 0.44
CA TYR A 143 -0.76 18.07 0.77
C TYR A 143 0.66 18.03 1.37
N GLY A 144 1.68 18.06 0.51
CA GLY A 144 2.91 18.87 0.61
C GLY A 144 3.98 18.68 1.70
N HIS A 145 3.73 18.10 2.88
CA HIS A 145 4.80 17.93 3.88
C HIS A 145 5.61 16.66 3.62
N HIS A 146 6.69 16.82 2.85
CA HIS A 146 7.54 15.73 2.37
C HIS A 146 8.74 15.50 3.29
N ALA A 147 8.52 14.86 4.44
CA ALA A 147 9.61 14.24 5.19
C ALA A 147 9.73 12.77 4.75
N SER A 148 10.87 12.42 4.15
CA SER A 148 11.19 11.04 3.78
C SER A 148 12.59 10.69 4.25
N VAL A 149 12.75 9.47 4.74
CA VAL A 149 14.03 8.85 5.02
C VAL A 149 14.19 7.70 4.03
N THR A 150 15.38 7.59 3.44
CA THR A 150 15.76 6.42 2.65
C THR A 150 16.55 5.49 3.56
N LEU A 151 16.11 4.25 3.66
CA LEU A 151 16.83 3.15 4.29
C LEU A 151 17.49 2.34 3.18
N PHE A 152 18.81 2.25 3.24
CA PHE A 152 19.60 1.31 2.44
C PHE A 152 19.87 0.09 3.30
N ASP A 153 19.52 -1.10 2.82
CA ASP A 153 19.74 -2.34 3.54
C ASP A 153 20.30 -3.43 2.64
N THR A 154 21.11 -4.31 3.23
CA THR A 154 21.62 -5.53 2.61
C THR A 154 21.34 -6.72 3.50
N LEU A 155 20.82 -7.78 2.90
CA LEU A 155 20.58 -9.07 3.54
C LEU A 155 21.58 -10.09 3.04
N ASN A 156 22.32 -10.71 3.97
CA ASN A 156 23.16 -11.85 3.69
C ASN A 156 22.31 -13.12 3.52
N ALA A 157 22.34 -13.70 2.33
CA ALA A 157 21.52 -14.86 1.98
C ALA A 157 21.89 -16.13 2.77
N MET A 158 23.13 -16.22 3.25
CA MET A 158 23.67 -17.41 3.92
C MET A 158 23.49 -17.34 5.43
N THR A 159 23.71 -16.16 6.02
CA THR A 159 23.68 -15.96 7.48
C THR A 159 22.37 -15.35 7.98
N GLY A 160 21.62 -14.67 7.12
CA GLY A 160 20.46 -13.86 7.50
C GLY A 160 20.82 -12.52 8.15
N GLU A 161 22.10 -12.13 8.18
CA GLU A 161 22.54 -10.85 8.72
C GLU A 161 22.03 -9.69 7.86
N VAL A 162 21.53 -8.64 8.51
CA VAL A 162 21.05 -7.41 7.85
C VAL A 162 21.93 -6.24 8.25
N LEU A 163 22.57 -5.62 7.27
CA LEU A 163 23.25 -4.33 7.42
C LEU A 163 22.35 -3.23 6.88
N HIS A 164 22.25 -2.12 7.59
CA HIS A 164 21.41 -1.02 7.18
C HIS A 164 22.03 0.35 7.48
N GLN A 165 21.69 1.33 6.66
CA GLN A 165 22.04 2.73 6.85
C GLN A 165 20.87 3.63 6.44
N THR A 166 20.51 4.57 7.30
CA THR A 166 19.49 5.58 7.00
C THR A 166 20.13 6.85 6.48
N SER A 167 19.55 7.46 5.45
CA SER A 167 19.87 8.82 5.01
C SER A 167 18.61 9.67 4.89
N SER A 168 18.75 10.96 5.20
CA SER A 168 17.73 11.98 4.96
C SER A 168 17.68 12.43 3.49
N SER A 169 18.65 12.01 2.67
CA SER A 169 18.65 12.21 1.21
C SER A 169 18.92 10.92 0.44
N CYS A 170 18.45 10.88 -0.81
CA CYS A 170 18.69 9.76 -1.74
C CYS A 170 19.77 10.17 -2.75
N LYS A 171 20.95 10.56 -2.26
CA LYS A 171 22.05 11.00 -3.12
C LYS A 171 23.01 9.84 -3.41
N GLN A 172 23.70 9.92 -4.53
CA GLN A 172 24.75 8.98 -4.91
C GLN A 172 25.86 8.87 -3.85
N GLU A 173 26.13 9.97 -3.12
CA GLU A 173 27.09 10.02 -2.01
C GLU A 173 26.64 9.14 -0.84
N ASP A 174 25.34 9.15 -0.51
CA ASP A 174 24.76 8.35 0.57
C ASP A 174 24.85 6.85 0.23
N PHE A 175 24.53 6.50 -1.03
CA PHE A 175 24.69 5.13 -1.51
C PHE A 175 26.15 4.68 -1.53
N LEU A 176 27.08 5.55 -1.94
CA LEU A 176 28.51 5.23 -1.89
C LEU A 176 29.00 5.00 -0.46
N SER A 177 28.55 5.82 0.50
CA SER A 177 28.88 5.63 1.91
C SER A 177 28.35 4.29 2.45
N PHE A 178 27.17 3.87 2.00
CA PHE A 178 26.62 2.57 2.33
C PHE A 178 27.44 1.42 1.72
N LEU A 179 27.85 1.52 0.46
CA LEU A 179 28.72 0.52 -0.17
C LEU A 179 30.08 0.42 0.55
N GLN A 180 30.62 1.53 1.04
CA GLN A 180 31.84 1.52 1.85
C GLN A 180 31.62 0.81 3.20
N LEU A 181 30.47 1.01 3.84
CA LEU A 181 30.10 0.30 5.07
C LEU A 181 30.02 -1.21 4.82
N VAL A 182 29.36 -1.64 3.74
CA VAL A 182 29.26 -3.06 3.37
C VAL A 182 30.63 -3.66 3.05
N ALA A 183 31.46 -2.95 2.29
CA ALA A 183 32.82 -3.39 1.95
C ALA A 183 33.72 -3.54 3.19
N ASN A 184 33.58 -2.64 4.17
CA ASN A 184 34.34 -2.70 5.40
C ASN A 184 33.87 -3.84 6.33
N HIS A 185 32.58 -4.17 6.31
CA HIS A 185 32.04 -5.27 7.12
C HIS A 185 32.46 -6.64 6.58
N TYR A 186 32.36 -6.84 5.27
CA TYR A 186 32.77 -8.07 4.58
C TYR A 186 34.20 -7.98 4.04
N LYS A 187 35.10 -7.43 4.87
CA LYS A 187 36.51 -7.27 4.50
C LYS A 187 37.13 -8.63 4.15
N ASP A 188 37.94 -8.65 3.09
CA ASP A 188 38.64 -9.84 2.58
C ASP A 188 37.73 -10.96 2.02
N GLN A 189 36.44 -10.70 1.84
CA GLN A 189 35.49 -11.64 1.22
C GLN A 189 35.07 -11.14 -0.16
N LEU A 190 34.77 -12.07 -1.08
CA LEU A 190 34.19 -11.71 -2.36
C LEU A 190 32.71 -11.39 -2.15
N ILE A 191 32.23 -10.24 -2.64
CA ILE A 191 30.83 -9.82 -2.45
C ILE A 191 30.10 -9.93 -3.79
N ALA A 192 29.12 -10.82 -3.87
CA ALA A 192 28.13 -10.85 -4.94
C ALA A 192 26.88 -10.10 -4.48
N MET A 193 26.59 -8.95 -5.09
CA MET A 193 25.47 -8.10 -4.70
C MET A 193 24.38 -8.11 -5.76
N VAL A 194 23.16 -8.43 -5.33
CA VAL A 194 21.95 -8.42 -6.15
C VAL A 194 21.18 -7.14 -5.81
N VAL A 195 20.94 -6.30 -6.82
CA VAL A 195 20.27 -5.00 -6.70
C VAL A 195 19.09 -4.97 -7.68
N ASP A 196 17.90 -4.53 -7.23
CA ASP A 196 16.69 -4.53 -8.06
C ASP A 196 16.86 -3.74 -9.37
N ASN A 197 16.23 -4.25 -10.43
CA ASN A 197 16.19 -3.69 -11.79
C ASN A 197 17.57 -3.38 -12.41
N SER A 198 18.63 -4.03 -11.91
CA SER A 198 19.98 -3.91 -12.45
C SER A 198 20.61 -5.30 -12.62
N LYS A 199 21.58 -5.39 -13.55
CA LYS A 199 22.38 -6.62 -13.68
C LYS A 199 23.05 -6.92 -12.35
N ILE A 200 23.11 -8.19 -11.98
CA ILE A 200 23.80 -8.64 -10.77
C ILE A 200 25.26 -8.14 -10.84
N ARG A 201 25.68 -7.39 -9.82
CA ARG A 201 27.02 -6.81 -9.74
C ARG A 201 27.84 -7.65 -8.79
N ILE A 202 28.82 -8.36 -9.35
CA ILE A 202 29.84 -9.05 -8.55
C ILE A 202 30.95 -8.03 -8.27
N LEU A 203 31.10 -7.64 -7.02
CA LEU A 203 32.14 -6.72 -6.57
C LEU A 203 33.27 -7.52 -5.94
N SER A 204 34.38 -7.64 -6.66
CA SER A 204 35.63 -8.14 -6.09
C SER A 204 36.34 -6.98 -5.42
N LEU A 205 36.07 -6.77 -4.13
CA LEU A 205 36.84 -5.86 -3.31
C LEU A 205 37.92 -6.66 -2.58
N ARG A 206 39.09 -6.77 -3.20
CA ARG A 206 40.31 -7.10 -2.47
C ARG A 206 40.82 -5.82 -1.83
N THR A 207 40.78 -5.74 -0.51
CA THR A 207 41.60 -4.79 0.22
C THR A 207 43.05 -5.27 0.21
N ASP A 208 43.70 -5.21 -0.96
CA ASP A 208 45.15 -5.29 -1.02
C ASP A 208 45.68 -3.99 -0.39
N GLY A 209 46.30 -4.12 0.78
CA GLY A 209 46.63 -3.00 1.64
C GLY A 209 47.59 -2.00 0.99
N ALA A 210 47.20 -0.73 0.97
CA ALA A 210 48.05 0.44 1.15
C ALA A 210 47.15 1.68 1.27
N PHE A 211 47.05 2.24 2.48
CA PHE A 211 46.95 3.70 2.63
C PHE A 211 48.36 4.27 2.50
#